data_AF-X0ULY5-F1
#
_entry.id   AF-X0ULY5-F1
#
_cell.length_a   1.000
_cell.length_b   1.000
_cell.length_c   1.000
_cell.angle_alpha   90.00
_cell.angle_beta   90.00
_cell.angle_gamma   90.00
#
_symmetry.space_group_name_H-M   'P 1'
#
loop_
_entity.id
_entity.type
_entity.pdbx_description
1 polymer ?
#
loop_
_entity_poly.entity_id
_entity_poly.type
_entity_poly.pdbx_seq_one_letter_code
_entity_poly.pdbx_strand_id
1 'polypeptide(L)'
;MMWMDVDAALAEVPVNLMPLTSDTDFKTIDEGIAFGESGMTLFWHFTTTAGATSVKAVTPTTGGDYDWAHKDHGMYTIEIPASGGGDINNDSEGFGYFTGVCDSVLPWRGPTIGFRDANLNALLVDNAFSATRGLSGTALPAAAADDVGGLPISDAGELDLDTQLANTNEVTAARMGALTDWLEGERLDLILDIIAADTTTDIPGLLSTVDTKQDTAQTDLDTITGTGGVFIGTDAMDRSGTLDVNTKTITAAAITAAAIATDAVDADALAADALAEIKAEVNAA
;
A
#
# COMPACT_ATOMS: atom_id res chain seq x y z
N MET A 1 -0.98 54.63 -9.88
CA MET A 1 0.35 54.06 -10.08
C MET A 1 0.23 53.01 -11.17
N MET A 2 1.15 53.01 -12.14
CA MET A 2 1.13 52.09 -13.28
C MET A 2 2.43 51.30 -13.34
N TRP A 3 2.42 50.13 -13.99
CA TRP A 3 3.60 49.27 -14.15
C TRP A 3 4.08 49.30 -15.59
N MET A 4 5.38 49.43 -15.77
CA MET A 4 6.08 49.38 -17.04
C MET A 4 7.25 48.40 -16.94
N ASP A 5 7.67 47.87 -18.09
CA ASP A 5 8.81 46.95 -18.17
C ASP A 5 10.11 47.72 -17.99
N VAL A 6 11.00 47.20 -17.14
CA VAL A 6 12.41 47.60 -17.10
C VAL A 6 13.14 47.07 -18.34
N ASP A 7 14.21 47.74 -18.76
CA ASP A 7 15.07 47.38 -19.90
C ASP A 7 14.33 47.32 -21.25
N ALA A 8 13.15 47.93 -21.36
CA ALA A 8 12.35 47.99 -22.57
C ALA A 8 12.22 49.44 -23.08
N ALA A 9 12.24 49.66 -24.39
CA ALA A 9 11.98 50.98 -24.93
C ALA A 9 10.48 51.32 -24.78
N LEU A 10 10.18 52.41 -24.08
CA LEU A 10 8.83 52.87 -23.76
C LEU A 10 8.50 54.12 -24.58
N ALA A 11 7.61 53.98 -25.56
CA ALA A 11 7.30 55.07 -26.48
C ALA A 11 6.41 56.18 -25.87
N GLU A 12 5.59 55.84 -24.86
CA GLU A 12 4.53 56.74 -24.38
C GLU A 12 4.43 56.74 -22.85
N VAL A 13 5.42 57.33 -22.17
CA VAL A 13 5.40 57.45 -20.71
C VAL A 13 4.73 58.76 -20.29
N PRO A 14 3.64 58.74 -19.51
CA PRO A 14 2.89 59.95 -19.17
C PRO A 14 3.70 60.88 -18.26
N VAL A 15 3.77 62.16 -18.65
CA VAL A 15 4.52 63.20 -17.92
C VAL A 15 3.64 63.90 -16.88
N ASN A 16 2.35 64.02 -17.12
CA ASN A 16 1.40 64.68 -16.24
C ASN A 16 0.22 63.76 -15.87
N LEU A 17 -0.23 63.86 -14.61
CA LEU A 17 -1.37 63.08 -14.10
C LEU A 17 -2.72 63.72 -14.47
N MET A 18 -2.74 65.04 -14.62
CA MET A 18 -3.90 65.85 -15.00
C MET A 18 -3.51 66.78 -16.14
N PRO A 19 -4.46 67.23 -16.99
CA PRO A 19 -4.23 68.22 -18.02
C PRO A 19 -3.43 69.41 -17.51
N LEU A 20 -2.46 69.88 -18.29
CA LEU A 20 -1.74 71.10 -17.96
C LEU A 20 -2.71 72.29 -18.06
N THR A 21 -2.79 73.07 -16.99
CA THR A 21 -3.71 74.22 -16.90
C THR A 21 -2.90 75.50 -17.04
N SER A 22 -3.41 76.42 -17.86
CA SER A 22 -2.83 77.74 -18.04
C SER A 22 -2.70 78.47 -16.71
N ASP A 23 -1.55 79.08 -16.47
CA ASP A 23 -1.27 79.91 -15.30
C ASP A 23 -2.01 81.27 -15.35
N THR A 24 -2.46 81.67 -16.53
CA THR A 24 -3.08 82.98 -16.78
C THR A 24 -4.50 83.04 -16.23
N ASP A 25 -5.26 81.95 -16.36
CA ASP A 25 -6.67 81.89 -15.96
C ASP A 25 -7.04 80.74 -15.01
N PHE A 26 -6.09 79.83 -14.73
CA PHE A 26 -6.23 78.68 -13.83
C PHE A 26 -7.39 77.74 -14.21
N LYS A 27 -7.85 77.78 -15.46
CA LYS A 27 -9.05 77.04 -15.91
C LYS A 27 -8.89 76.43 -17.29
N THR A 28 -8.23 77.13 -18.20
CA THR A 28 -8.06 76.66 -19.57
C THR A 28 -6.97 75.61 -19.63
N ILE A 29 -7.26 74.51 -20.33
CA ILE A 29 -6.28 73.46 -20.62
C ILE A 29 -5.32 73.99 -21.69
N ASP A 30 -4.03 73.86 -21.44
CA ASP A 30 -2.97 74.26 -22.38
C ASP A 30 -2.46 73.05 -23.18
N GLU A 31 -2.80 73.05 -24.47
CA GLU A 31 -2.45 72.00 -25.45
C GLU A 31 -1.22 72.38 -26.29
N GLY A 32 -0.62 73.55 -26.04
CA GLY A 32 0.43 74.14 -26.88
C GLY A 32 1.85 73.97 -26.37
N ILE A 33 2.08 73.15 -25.33
CA ILE A 33 3.39 73.06 -24.68
C ILE A 33 4.39 72.30 -25.56
N ALA A 34 5.32 73.05 -26.13
CA ALA A 34 6.38 72.51 -26.98
C ALA A 34 7.56 71.98 -26.18
N PHE A 35 8.35 71.10 -26.82
CA PHE A 35 9.65 70.68 -26.29
C PHE A 35 10.55 71.92 -26.11
N GLY A 36 10.89 72.27 -24.86
CA GLY A 36 11.70 73.46 -24.56
C GLY A 36 10.93 74.77 -24.48
N GLU A 37 9.63 74.73 -24.15
CA GLU A 37 8.84 75.91 -23.81
C GLU A 37 9.58 76.85 -22.84
N SER A 38 9.31 78.16 -22.89
CA SER A 38 9.98 79.12 -22.01
C SER A 38 9.81 78.74 -20.53
N GLY A 39 10.91 78.76 -19.80
CA GLY A 39 10.93 78.39 -18.39
C GLY A 39 10.75 76.88 -18.11
N MET A 40 10.71 76.03 -19.14
CA MET A 40 10.50 74.60 -18.96
C MET A 40 11.66 73.96 -18.19
N THR A 41 11.33 73.39 -17.03
CA THR A 41 12.21 72.46 -16.33
C THR A 41 11.43 71.20 -16.00
N LEU A 42 12.00 70.05 -16.34
CA LEU A 42 11.43 68.74 -16.09
C LEU A 42 12.41 67.92 -15.26
N PHE A 43 11.93 67.34 -14.17
CA PHE A 43 12.72 66.49 -13.30
C PHE A 43 12.13 65.09 -13.24
N TRP A 44 12.99 64.10 -13.40
CA TRP A 44 12.71 62.70 -13.10
C TRP A 44 13.15 62.39 -11.68
N HIS A 45 12.22 61.94 -10.85
CA HIS A 45 12.50 61.43 -9.51
C HIS A 45 12.42 59.92 -9.57
N PHE A 46 13.41 59.22 -9.03
CA PHE A 46 13.42 57.75 -9.03
C PHE A 46 13.85 57.21 -7.68
N THR A 47 13.13 56.23 -7.17
CA THR A 47 13.49 55.47 -5.96
C THR A 47 13.57 53.99 -6.29
N THR A 48 14.76 53.40 -6.13
CA THR A 48 14.99 51.96 -6.29
C THR A 48 14.21 51.17 -5.25
N THR A 49 13.98 49.88 -5.50
CA THR A 49 13.38 48.95 -4.52
C THR A 49 14.20 48.81 -3.23
N ALA A 50 15.50 49.11 -3.28
CA ALA A 50 16.39 49.19 -2.12
C ALA A 50 16.29 50.51 -1.33
N GLY A 51 15.45 51.46 -1.77
CA GLY A 51 15.20 52.74 -1.09
C GLY A 51 16.17 53.87 -1.45
N ALA A 52 17.08 53.68 -2.42
CA ALA A 52 17.95 54.75 -2.92
C ALA A 52 17.18 55.67 -3.88
N THR A 53 17.22 56.98 -3.63
CA THR A 53 16.51 58.00 -4.40
C THR A 53 17.47 58.87 -5.22
N SER A 54 17.09 59.20 -6.44
CA SER A 54 17.79 60.13 -7.33
C SER A 54 16.83 61.14 -7.95
N VAL A 55 17.35 62.30 -8.34
CA VAL A 55 16.63 63.33 -9.09
C VAL A 55 17.53 63.77 -10.24
N LYS A 56 16.98 63.78 -11.45
CA LYS A 56 17.69 64.14 -12.69
C LYS A 56 16.87 65.13 -13.49
N ALA A 57 17.54 66.15 -14.04
CA ALA A 57 16.90 67.03 -15.00
C ALA A 57 16.78 66.29 -16.33
N VAL A 58 15.61 66.32 -16.94
CA VAL A 58 15.33 65.70 -18.24
C VAL A 58 15.17 66.82 -19.25
N THR A 59 15.87 66.71 -20.38
CA THR A 59 15.72 67.64 -21.51
C THR A 59 14.91 66.95 -22.59
N PRO A 60 13.62 67.27 -22.75
CA PRO A 60 12.80 66.68 -23.79
C PRO A 60 13.27 67.07 -25.18
N THR A 61 13.06 66.18 -26.14
CA THR A 61 13.49 66.33 -27.54
C THR A 61 12.28 66.23 -28.48
N THR A 62 12.51 66.35 -29.78
CA THR A 62 11.52 66.08 -30.85
C THR A 62 11.84 64.81 -31.64
N GLY A 63 12.70 63.96 -31.09
CA GLY A 63 13.09 62.70 -31.70
C GLY A 63 14.34 62.12 -31.06
N GLY A 64 14.35 60.79 -30.91
CA GLY A 64 15.36 60.05 -30.16
C GLY A 64 15.01 60.00 -28.67
N ASP A 65 16.01 59.86 -27.81
CA ASP A 65 15.79 59.77 -26.38
C ASP A 65 14.99 61.00 -25.88
N TYR A 66 13.95 60.74 -25.08
CA TYR A 66 13.09 61.75 -24.47
C TYR A 66 12.20 62.54 -25.43
N ASP A 67 11.71 61.92 -26.49
CA ASP A 67 10.79 62.54 -27.45
C ASP A 67 9.49 62.99 -26.76
N TRP A 68 9.20 64.29 -26.83
CA TRP A 68 8.03 64.93 -26.22
C TRP A 68 6.85 64.90 -27.18
N ALA A 69 5.77 64.25 -26.76
CA ALA A 69 4.57 64.13 -27.59
C ALA A 69 3.33 64.66 -26.85
N HIS A 70 2.60 65.55 -27.51
CA HIS A 70 1.23 65.87 -27.14
C HIS A 70 0.31 64.71 -27.54
N LYS A 71 -0.63 64.33 -26.66
CA LYS A 71 -1.64 63.30 -26.95
C LYS A 71 -2.98 63.94 -27.25
N ASP A 72 -3.65 64.44 -26.22
CA ASP A 72 -4.94 65.11 -26.31
C ASP A 72 -5.23 65.81 -24.98
N HIS A 73 -6.05 66.87 -24.98
CA HIS A 73 -6.52 67.57 -23.78
C HIS A 73 -5.41 67.92 -22.77
N GLY A 74 -4.28 68.48 -23.25
CA GLY A 74 -3.18 68.93 -22.40
C GLY A 74 -2.46 67.79 -21.67
N MET A 75 -2.57 66.56 -22.20
CA MET A 75 -1.83 65.39 -21.74
C MET A 75 -0.60 65.17 -22.63
N TYR A 76 0.54 64.95 -22.00
CA TYR A 76 1.82 64.79 -22.68
C TYR A 76 2.49 63.48 -22.25
N THR A 77 3.19 62.87 -23.19
CA THR A 77 4.03 61.70 -22.94
C THR A 77 5.45 61.98 -23.37
N ILE A 78 6.37 61.18 -22.85
CA ILE A 78 7.77 61.20 -23.22
C ILE A 78 8.25 59.78 -23.55
N GLU A 79 9.09 59.65 -24.57
CA GLU A 79 9.78 58.39 -24.84
C GLU A 79 10.88 58.16 -23.79
N ILE A 80 11.01 56.91 -23.31
CA ILE A 80 12.11 56.49 -22.44
C ILE A 80 12.79 55.28 -23.08
N PRO A 81 14.07 55.37 -23.49
CA PRO A 81 14.77 54.25 -24.11
C PRO A 81 15.00 53.11 -23.10
N ALA A 82 15.32 51.91 -23.59
CA ALA A 82 15.58 50.74 -22.75
C ALA A 82 16.70 50.96 -21.71
N SER A 83 17.76 51.68 -22.08
CA SER A 83 18.86 52.03 -21.18
C SER A 83 18.51 53.12 -20.18
N GLY A 84 17.31 53.72 -20.27
CA GLY A 84 16.96 54.95 -19.57
C GLY A 84 17.56 56.22 -20.17
N GLY A 85 18.51 56.11 -21.11
CA GLY A 85 19.14 57.24 -21.81
C GLY A 85 20.28 57.84 -20.98
N GLY A 86 20.39 59.17 -20.93
CA GLY A 86 21.38 59.88 -20.10
C GLY A 86 20.91 60.26 -18.68
N ASP A 87 19.60 60.42 -18.49
CA ASP A 87 18.99 61.10 -17.34
C ASP A 87 17.92 60.28 -16.60
N ILE A 88 17.22 59.36 -17.27
CA ILE A 88 16.14 58.57 -16.68
C ILE A 88 16.65 57.15 -16.35
N ASN A 89 16.14 56.55 -15.27
CA ASN A 89 16.43 55.15 -14.93
C ASN A 89 15.28 54.24 -15.38
N ASN A 90 15.48 53.59 -16.52
CA ASN A 90 14.65 52.48 -17.01
C ASN A 90 15.45 51.17 -17.08
N ASP A 91 16.69 51.20 -16.62
CA ASP A 91 17.65 50.10 -16.53
C ASP A 91 17.69 49.47 -15.12
N SER A 92 16.74 49.84 -14.26
CA SER A 92 16.69 49.43 -12.88
C SER A 92 15.26 49.36 -12.37
N GLU A 93 14.96 48.36 -11.55
CA GLU A 93 13.65 48.23 -10.91
C GLU A 93 13.44 49.31 -9.83
N GLY A 94 12.24 49.87 -9.75
CA GLY A 94 11.92 50.95 -8.81
C GLY A 94 10.69 51.75 -9.18
N PHE A 95 10.60 52.95 -8.62
CA PHE A 95 9.45 53.84 -8.76
C PHE A 95 9.89 55.23 -9.19
N GLY A 96 9.38 55.68 -10.33
CA GLY A 96 9.67 57.00 -10.88
C GLY A 96 8.45 57.88 -11.06
N TYR A 97 8.67 59.19 -11.14
CA TYR A 97 7.65 60.16 -11.52
C TYR A 97 8.29 61.46 -12.01
N PHE A 98 7.56 62.18 -12.86
CA PHE A 98 7.94 63.52 -13.32
C PHE A 98 7.40 64.62 -12.41
N THR A 99 8.16 65.71 -12.32
CA THR A 99 7.66 67.03 -11.89
C THR A 99 8.16 68.06 -12.87
N GLY A 100 7.34 69.05 -13.23
CA GLY A 100 7.79 70.13 -14.09
C GLY A 100 7.11 71.46 -13.83
N VAL A 101 7.72 72.50 -14.39
CA VAL A 101 7.22 73.87 -14.46
C VAL A 101 7.58 74.45 -15.82
N CYS A 102 6.75 75.35 -16.36
CA CYS A 102 7.08 76.25 -17.46
C CYS A 102 6.27 77.54 -17.33
N ASP A 103 6.61 78.58 -18.09
CA ASP A 103 6.09 79.93 -17.86
C ASP A 103 4.58 80.10 -18.16
N SER A 104 3.97 79.21 -18.94
CA SER A 104 2.57 79.33 -19.38
C SER A 104 1.58 78.42 -18.64
N VAL A 105 2.06 77.53 -17.77
CA VAL A 105 1.22 76.54 -17.07
C VAL A 105 1.59 76.41 -15.61
N LEU A 106 0.63 75.95 -14.82
CA LEU A 106 0.88 75.63 -13.42
C LEU A 106 1.86 74.47 -13.27
N PRO A 107 2.66 74.45 -12.18
CA PRO A 107 3.48 73.29 -11.84
C PRO A 107 2.69 71.99 -11.85
N TRP A 108 3.27 70.95 -12.43
CA TRP A 108 2.61 69.65 -12.57
C TRP A 108 3.43 68.51 -12.00
N ARG A 109 2.76 67.38 -11.81
CA ARG A 109 3.34 66.11 -11.42
C ARG A 109 2.77 65.00 -12.30
N GLY A 110 3.62 64.06 -12.69
CA GLY A 110 3.25 62.83 -13.37
C GLY A 110 2.68 61.76 -12.44
N PRO A 111 2.09 60.70 -13.00
CA PRO A 111 1.76 59.50 -12.23
C PRO A 111 3.04 58.85 -11.70
N THR A 112 2.93 58.13 -10.57
CA THR A 112 3.99 57.20 -10.16
C THR A 112 4.00 55.99 -11.08
N ILE A 113 5.15 55.72 -11.67
CA ILE A 113 5.43 54.62 -12.59
C ILE A 113 6.34 53.63 -11.87
N GLY A 114 5.95 52.37 -11.80
CA GLY A 114 6.77 51.27 -11.30
C GLY A 114 7.44 50.53 -12.44
N PHE A 115 8.75 50.35 -12.36
CA PHE A 115 9.55 49.54 -13.28
C PHE A 115 9.87 48.21 -12.62
N ARG A 116 9.60 47.12 -13.33
CA ARG A 116 9.88 45.75 -12.90
C ARG A 116 10.17 44.85 -14.10
N ASP A 117 10.76 43.69 -13.85
CA ASP A 117 11.02 42.68 -14.89
C ASP A 117 9.79 42.39 -15.78
N ALA A 118 9.99 42.35 -17.09
CA ALA A 118 8.94 42.12 -18.07
C ALA A 118 8.25 40.76 -17.90
N ASN A 119 8.99 39.73 -17.47
CA ASN A 119 8.38 38.43 -17.15
C ASN A 119 7.47 38.54 -15.94
N LEU A 120 7.77 39.41 -14.98
CA LEU A 120 6.90 39.62 -13.82
C LEU A 120 5.63 40.39 -14.21
N ASN A 121 5.72 41.37 -15.11
CA ASN A 121 4.54 41.99 -15.72
C ASN A 121 3.68 40.95 -16.46
N ALA A 122 4.30 40.12 -17.30
CA ALA A 122 3.62 39.04 -18.00
C ALA A 122 2.97 38.03 -17.03
N LEU A 123 3.63 37.69 -15.92
CA LEU A 123 3.08 36.76 -14.92
C LEU A 123 1.92 37.35 -14.11
N LEU A 124 1.90 38.67 -13.88
CA LEU A 124 0.90 39.30 -13.00
C LEU A 124 -0.27 39.92 -13.75
N VAL A 125 -0.09 40.30 -15.02
CA VAL A 125 -1.08 41.07 -15.77
C VAL A 125 -1.40 40.39 -17.10
N ASP A 126 -0.42 40.24 -18.00
CA ASP A 126 -0.72 39.93 -19.40
C ASP A 126 -0.97 38.44 -19.67
N ASN A 127 -0.40 37.55 -18.86
CA ASN A 127 -0.43 36.11 -19.08
C ASN A 127 -0.43 35.32 -17.75
N ALA A 128 -1.18 35.80 -16.76
CA ALA A 128 -1.28 35.20 -15.42
C ALA A 128 -1.76 33.73 -15.40
N PHE A 129 -2.31 33.23 -16.52
CA PHE A 129 -2.83 31.87 -16.68
C PHE A 129 -2.19 31.10 -17.84
N SER A 130 -0.92 31.37 -18.17
CA SER A 130 -0.21 30.59 -19.19
C SER A 130 -0.13 29.11 -18.81
N ALA A 131 -0.79 28.25 -19.59
CA ALA A 131 -0.73 26.79 -19.45
C ALA A 131 0.69 26.21 -19.58
N THR A 132 1.61 26.96 -20.23
CA THR A 132 3.00 26.56 -20.42
C THR A 132 3.91 27.00 -19.27
N ARG A 133 3.53 28.06 -18.54
CA ARG A 133 4.40 28.72 -17.56
C ARG A 133 3.68 28.90 -16.24
N GLY A 134 3.19 27.76 -15.75
CA GLY A 134 2.51 27.59 -14.48
C GLY A 134 2.83 28.67 -13.46
N LEU A 135 1.77 29.30 -12.95
CA LEU A 135 1.84 29.97 -11.66
C LEU A 135 2.48 28.96 -10.70
N SER A 136 3.71 29.25 -10.26
CA SER A 136 4.42 28.49 -9.24
C SER A 136 3.47 28.29 -8.05
N GLY A 137 2.77 27.16 -8.00
CA GLY A 137 1.78 26.89 -6.95
C GLY A 137 0.58 26.01 -7.34
N THR A 138 0.16 25.92 -8.61
CA THR A 138 -0.96 25.01 -8.97
C THR A 138 -0.88 24.32 -10.33
N ALA A 139 0.02 24.73 -11.22
CA ALA A 139 0.35 23.90 -12.38
C ALA A 139 1.47 22.95 -11.96
N LEU A 140 1.08 21.73 -11.59
CA LEU A 140 1.96 20.57 -11.70
C LEU A 140 2.69 20.65 -13.06
N PRO A 141 3.98 20.29 -13.13
CA PRO A 141 4.77 20.36 -14.36
C PRO A 141 3.94 19.88 -15.55
N ALA A 142 3.86 20.75 -16.56
CA ALA A 142 2.97 20.69 -17.70
C ALA A 142 2.46 19.28 -18.07
N ALA A 143 1.13 19.15 -18.14
CA ALA A 143 0.37 17.99 -18.60
C ALA A 143 0.75 17.46 -20.00
N ALA A 144 1.69 18.09 -20.69
CA ALA A 144 2.18 17.66 -22.00
C ALA A 144 3.14 16.46 -21.96
N ALA A 145 3.48 15.93 -20.78
CA ALA A 145 4.19 14.65 -20.70
C ALA A 145 3.26 13.46 -20.97
N ASP A 146 1.95 13.53 -20.63
CA ASP A 146 0.95 12.44 -20.66
C ASP A 146 0.80 11.77 -22.04
N ASP A 147 0.67 12.59 -23.09
CA ASP A 147 0.11 12.14 -24.36
C ASP A 147 1.04 11.24 -25.22
N VAL A 148 2.24 10.88 -24.76
CA VAL A 148 3.12 9.87 -25.42
C VAL A 148 3.80 8.92 -24.42
N GLY A 149 3.23 8.72 -23.23
CA GLY A 149 3.90 8.02 -22.13
C GLY A 149 4.35 8.99 -21.04
N GLY A 150 3.41 9.84 -20.63
CA GLY A 150 3.65 10.66 -19.46
C GLY A 150 3.56 9.83 -18.22
N LEU A 151 4.60 10.03 -17.44
CA LEU A 151 4.91 9.18 -16.33
C LEU A 151 3.83 9.39 -15.24
N PRO A 152 3.30 8.31 -14.66
CA PRO A 152 2.82 8.36 -13.30
C PRO A 152 3.93 8.97 -12.44
N ILE A 153 3.76 10.22 -12.01
CA ILE A 153 4.68 10.89 -11.09
C ILE A 153 4.19 10.69 -9.66
N SER A 154 5.05 10.08 -8.84
CA SER A 154 5.10 10.36 -7.41
C SER A 154 5.85 11.68 -7.19
N ASP A 155 5.43 12.46 -6.21
CA ASP A 155 6.17 13.60 -5.71
C ASP A 155 7.37 13.10 -4.90
N ALA A 156 8.57 13.21 -5.47
CA ALA A 156 9.83 13.05 -4.74
C ALA A 156 10.03 11.71 -3.97
N GLY A 157 9.82 10.56 -4.61
CA GLY A 157 10.28 9.27 -4.04
C GLY A 157 9.61 8.01 -4.58
N GLU A 158 10.07 7.53 -5.74
CA GLU A 158 10.17 6.10 -6.12
C GLU A 158 8.97 5.16 -5.84
N LEU A 159 7.74 5.60 -6.10
CA LEU A 159 6.59 4.68 -6.18
C LEU A 159 6.05 4.68 -7.61
N ASP A 160 6.60 3.79 -8.44
CA ASP A 160 6.01 3.46 -9.74
C ASP A 160 4.72 2.66 -9.50
N LEU A 161 3.61 3.39 -9.41
CA LEU A 161 2.28 2.86 -9.22
C LEU A 161 1.89 1.86 -10.33
N ASP A 162 2.42 2.00 -11.54
CA ASP A 162 2.15 1.07 -12.63
C ASP A 162 2.82 -0.28 -12.37
N THR A 163 4.06 -0.28 -11.86
CA THR A 163 4.75 -1.51 -11.44
C THR A 163 4.03 -2.19 -10.27
N GLN A 164 3.56 -1.42 -9.27
CA GLN A 164 2.81 -2.01 -8.15
C GLN A 164 1.46 -2.57 -8.61
N LEU A 165 0.77 -1.87 -9.50
CA LEU A 165 -0.51 -2.32 -10.06
C LEU A 165 -0.33 -3.57 -10.93
N ALA A 166 0.72 -3.63 -11.74
CA ALA A 166 1.07 -4.80 -12.54
C ALA A 166 1.37 -6.02 -11.65
N ASN A 167 2.21 -5.85 -10.62
CA ASN A 167 2.51 -6.92 -9.65
C ASN A 167 1.24 -7.39 -8.91
N THR A 168 0.35 -6.46 -8.53
CA THR A 168 -0.93 -6.79 -7.88
C THR A 168 -1.85 -7.59 -8.79
N ASN A 169 -1.92 -7.22 -10.07
CA ASN A 169 -2.73 -7.90 -11.07
C ASN A 169 -2.18 -9.30 -11.37
N GLU A 170 -0.86 -9.46 -11.48
CA GLU A 170 -0.23 -10.76 -11.68
C GLU A 170 -0.47 -11.72 -10.51
N VAL A 171 -0.30 -11.25 -9.28
CA VAL A 171 -0.59 -12.07 -8.08
C VAL A 171 -2.07 -12.45 -8.02
N THR A 172 -2.97 -11.53 -8.35
CA THR A 172 -4.41 -11.81 -8.41
C THR A 172 -4.71 -12.87 -9.47
N ALA A 173 -4.15 -12.74 -10.68
CA ALA A 173 -4.36 -13.69 -11.78
C ALA A 173 -3.80 -15.08 -11.46
N ALA A 174 -2.58 -15.16 -10.91
CA ALA A 174 -1.95 -16.43 -10.54
C ALA A 174 -2.73 -17.15 -9.43
N ARG A 175 -3.18 -16.41 -8.40
CA ARG A 175 -4.01 -16.96 -7.32
C ARG A 175 -5.37 -17.44 -7.85
N MET A 176 -5.99 -16.68 -8.74
CA MET A 176 -7.26 -17.07 -9.34
C MET A 176 -7.10 -18.36 -10.16
N GLY A 177 -6.06 -18.44 -11.00
CA GLY A 177 -5.78 -19.62 -11.82
C GLY A 177 -5.53 -20.88 -11.00
N ALA A 178 -4.83 -20.77 -9.86
CA ALA A 178 -4.64 -21.90 -8.96
C ALA A 178 -5.94 -22.37 -8.30
N LEU A 179 -6.81 -21.44 -7.89
CA LEU A 179 -8.13 -21.79 -7.35
C LEU A 179 -9.01 -22.44 -8.41
N THR A 180 -8.97 -21.92 -9.64
CA THR A 180 -9.64 -22.51 -10.80
C THR A 180 -9.13 -23.92 -11.08
N ASP A 181 -7.81 -24.19 -11.05
CA ASP A 181 -7.27 -25.55 -11.22
C ASP A 181 -7.78 -26.52 -10.14
N TRP A 182 -7.88 -26.07 -8.90
CA TRP A 182 -8.42 -26.89 -7.81
C TRP A 182 -9.91 -27.22 -7.98
N LEU A 183 -10.69 -26.26 -8.49
CA LEU A 183 -12.14 -26.37 -8.65
C LEU A 183 -12.54 -27.04 -9.97
N GLU A 184 -12.04 -26.54 -11.11
CA GLU A 184 -12.37 -27.01 -12.46
C GLU A 184 -11.54 -28.23 -12.88
N GLY A 185 -10.34 -28.41 -12.32
CA GLY A 185 -9.52 -29.58 -12.59
C GLY A 185 -9.99 -30.84 -11.85
N GLU A 186 -11.14 -30.78 -11.15
CA GLU A 186 -11.75 -31.88 -10.37
C GLU A 186 -10.82 -32.46 -9.29
N ARG A 187 -9.71 -31.78 -8.97
CA ARG A 187 -8.72 -32.28 -7.99
C ARG A 187 -9.30 -32.32 -6.59
N LEU A 188 -10.09 -31.31 -6.23
CA LEU A 188 -10.81 -31.29 -4.96
C LEU A 188 -11.86 -32.41 -4.92
N ASP A 189 -12.59 -32.62 -6.01
CA ASP A 189 -13.61 -33.66 -6.11
C ASP A 189 -13.00 -35.05 -5.96
N LEU A 190 -11.88 -35.34 -6.63
CA LEU A 190 -11.16 -36.62 -6.49
C LEU A 190 -10.68 -36.88 -5.07
N ILE A 191 -10.17 -35.86 -4.37
CA ILE A 191 -9.74 -36.01 -2.98
C ILE A 191 -10.95 -36.29 -2.09
N LEU A 192 -12.06 -35.58 -2.30
CA LEU A 192 -13.30 -35.78 -1.55
C LEU A 192 -13.91 -37.16 -1.80
N ASP A 193 -13.87 -37.65 -3.04
CA ASP A 193 -14.36 -38.97 -3.42
C ASP A 193 -13.55 -40.09 -2.75
N ILE A 194 -12.22 -39.95 -2.69
CA ILE A 194 -11.35 -40.91 -2.00
C ILE A 194 -11.65 -40.93 -0.50
N ILE A 195 -11.77 -39.75 0.13
CA ILE A 195 -12.12 -39.66 1.56
C ILE A 195 -13.49 -40.26 1.81
N ALA A 196 -14.47 -40.03 0.92
CA ALA A 196 -15.78 -40.61 1.02
C ALA A 196 -15.74 -42.14 0.91
N ALA A 197 -14.98 -42.70 -0.04
CA ALA A 197 -14.80 -44.14 -0.19
C ALA A 197 -14.21 -44.77 1.08
N ASP A 198 -13.13 -44.19 1.61
CA ASP A 198 -12.48 -44.67 2.83
C ASP A 198 -13.42 -44.64 4.03
N THR A 199 -14.08 -43.51 4.25
CA THR A 199 -14.87 -43.27 5.48
C THR A 199 -16.24 -43.95 5.46
N THR A 200 -16.83 -44.19 4.29
CA THR A 200 -18.16 -44.78 4.17
C THR A 200 -18.15 -46.26 3.81
N THR A 201 -17.10 -46.75 3.14
CA THR A 201 -17.05 -48.11 2.61
C THR A 201 -15.89 -48.91 3.20
N ASP A 202 -14.64 -48.46 3.01
CA ASP A 202 -13.48 -49.31 3.30
C ASP A 202 -13.23 -49.48 4.80
N ILE A 203 -13.21 -48.38 5.56
CA ILE A 203 -13.02 -48.42 7.01
C ILE A 203 -14.17 -49.17 7.70
N PRO A 204 -15.47 -48.88 7.42
CA PRO A 204 -16.56 -49.66 7.99
C PRO A 204 -16.52 -51.15 7.63
N GLY A 205 -16.15 -51.49 6.39
CA GLY A 205 -16.01 -52.88 5.95
C GLY A 205 -14.90 -53.63 6.68
N LEU A 206 -13.75 -52.97 6.90
CA LEU A 206 -12.67 -53.53 7.70
C LEU A 206 -13.08 -53.72 9.16
N LEU A 207 -13.76 -52.73 9.75
CA LEU A 207 -14.27 -52.80 11.12
C LEU A 207 -15.23 -53.97 11.29
N SER A 208 -16.18 -54.15 10.37
CA SER A 208 -17.11 -55.29 10.37
C SER A 208 -16.39 -56.64 10.27
N THR A 209 -15.32 -56.71 9.47
CA THR A 209 -14.49 -57.93 9.37
C THR A 209 -13.75 -58.24 10.66
N VAL A 210 -13.21 -57.21 11.33
CA VAL A 210 -12.53 -57.37 12.63
C VAL A 210 -13.53 -57.80 13.70
N ASP A 211 -14.71 -57.18 13.74
CA ASP A 211 -15.80 -57.50 14.68
C ASP A 211 -16.21 -58.98 14.55
N THR A 212 -16.44 -59.44 13.31
CA THR A 212 -16.76 -60.85 13.03
C THR A 212 -15.65 -61.81 13.49
N LYS A 213 -14.39 -61.44 13.31
CA LYS A 213 -13.24 -62.25 13.76
C LYS A 213 -13.12 -62.26 15.28
N GLN A 214 -13.42 -61.15 15.95
CA GLN A 214 -13.43 -61.07 17.41
C GLN A 214 -14.56 -61.92 17.98
N ASP A 215 -15.76 -61.87 17.42
CA ASP A 215 -16.90 -62.72 17.80
C ASP A 215 -16.58 -64.20 17.63
N THR A 216 -15.93 -64.57 16.52
CA THR A 216 -15.49 -65.96 16.28
C THR A 216 -14.45 -66.39 17.31
N ALA A 217 -13.43 -65.57 17.55
CA ALA A 217 -12.40 -65.87 18.55
C ALA A 217 -12.99 -65.97 19.97
N GLN A 218 -13.99 -65.14 20.30
CA GLN A 218 -14.71 -65.22 21.57
C GLN A 218 -15.53 -66.50 21.66
N THR A 219 -16.19 -66.92 20.58
CA THR A 219 -16.94 -68.19 20.52
C THR A 219 -16.02 -69.40 20.67
N ASP A 220 -14.86 -69.38 20.01
CA ASP A 220 -13.84 -70.43 20.14
C ASP A 220 -13.33 -70.52 21.58
N LEU A 221 -13.08 -69.37 22.22
CA LEU A 221 -12.70 -69.31 23.63
C LEU A 221 -13.80 -69.88 24.54
N ASP A 222 -15.05 -69.45 24.34
CA ASP A 222 -16.22 -69.93 25.08
C ASP A 222 -16.44 -71.44 24.88
N THR A 223 -16.09 -71.99 23.72
CA THR A 223 -16.15 -73.44 23.45
C THR A 223 -15.13 -74.20 24.27
N ILE A 224 -13.91 -73.68 24.39
CA ILE A 224 -12.82 -74.31 25.15
C ILE A 224 -13.06 -74.19 26.66
N THR A 225 -13.59 -73.06 27.13
CA THR A 225 -13.63 -72.73 28.56
C THR A 225 -15.00 -72.65 29.18
N GLY A 226 -16.05 -72.77 28.38
CA GLY A 226 -17.41 -72.37 28.75
C GLY A 226 -17.59 -70.86 28.67
N THR A 227 -18.85 -70.41 28.64
CA THR A 227 -19.26 -68.99 28.58
C THR A 227 -18.86 -68.16 29.81
N GLY A 228 -18.29 -68.80 30.84
CA GLY A 228 -17.74 -68.15 32.03
C GLY A 228 -16.28 -67.72 31.90
N GLY A 229 -15.62 -68.05 30.78
CA GLY A 229 -14.21 -67.76 30.53
C GLY A 229 -13.24 -68.79 31.13
N VAL A 230 -11.93 -68.59 30.88
CA VAL A 230 -10.87 -69.49 31.32
C VAL A 230 -10.63 -69.34 32.82
N PHE A 231 -10.96 -70.34 33.63
CA PHE A 231 -10.47 -70.44 35.02
C PHE A 231 -8.98 -70.84 35.02
N ILE A 232 -8.08 -69.90 34.72
CA ILE A 232 -6.61 -70.11 34.81
C ILE A 232 -6.14 -70.08 36.29
N GLY A 233 -6.99 -69.60 37.19
CA GLY A 233 -6.75 -69.61 38.63
C GLY A 233 -7.17 -70.93 39.30
N THR A 234 -6.21 -71.84 39.45
CA THR A 234 -6.06 -72.72 40.64
C THR A 234 -6.91 -73.98 40.87
N ASP A 235 -7.70 -74.51 39.95
CA ASP A 235 -7.97 -75.95 39.92
C ASP A 235 -8.81 -76.28 38.69
N ALA A 236 -8.24 -77.06 37.77
CA ALA A 236 -9.05 -77.80 36.82
C ALA A 236 -9.98 -78.70 37.66
N MET A 237 -11.25 -78.33 37.78
CA MET A 237 -12.26 -79.33 38.13
C MET A 237 -12.21 -80.37 37.01
N ASP A 238 -11.45 -81.44 37.23
CA ASP A 238 -11.47 -82.60 36.39
C ASP A 238 -12.92 -83.09 36.32
N ARG A 239 -13.56 -82.83 35.16
CA ARG A 239 -14.93 -83.26 34.88
C ARG A 239 -14.98 -84.73 34.47
N SER A 240 -13.87 -85.47 34.48
CA SER A 240 -13.82 -86.89 34.11
C SER A 240 -14.50 -87.80 35.13
N GLY A 241 -14.84 -87.30 36.33
CA GLY A 241 -15.37 -88.12 37.42
C GLY A 241 -14.36 -89.12 37.98
N THR A 242 -13.13 -89.11 37.48
CA THR A 242 -12.00 -89.89 37.97
C THR A 242 -11.10 -88.93 38.74
N LEU A 243 -10.52 -89.36 39.86
CA LEU A 243 -9.63 -88.51 40.64
C LEU A 243 -8.35 -88.27 39.82
N ASP A 244 -8.12 -87.06 39.32
CA ASP A 244 -6.84 -86.68 38.71
C ASP A 244 -5.78 -86.65 39.82
N VAL A 245 -5.06 -87.77 39.98
CA VAL A 245 -3.98 -87.90 40.97
C VAL A 245 -2.74 -87.20 40.43
N ASN A 246 -2.79 -85.88 40.39
CA ASN A 246 -1.61 -85.07 40.22
C ASN A 246 -0.72 -85.23 41.47
N THR A 247 0.52 -85.72 41.30
CA THR A 247 1.51 -85.88 42.38
C THR A 247 1.79 -84.61 43.20
N LYS A 248 1.35 -83.45 42.73
CA LYS A 248 1.48 -82.14 43.38
C LYS A 248 0.38 -81.84 44.40
N THR A 249 -0.77 -82.54 44.34
CA THR A 249 -1.93 -82.37 45.24
C THR A 249 -2.11 -83.51 46.23
N ILE A 250 -1.25 -84.53 46.20
CA ILE A 250 -1.23 -85.59 47.22
C ILE A 250 -0.74 -84.96 48.54
N THR A 251 -1.67 -84.60 49.41
CA THR A 251 -1.36 -84.23 50.80
C THR A 251 -0.71 -85.41 51.51
N ALA A 252 0.19 -85.12 52.45
CA ALA A 252 0.85 -86.17 53.23
C ALA A 252 -0.20 -87.12 53.85
N ALA A 253 -0.01 -88.42 53.66
CA ALA A 253 -0.92 -89.50 54.05
C ALA A 253 -2.22 -89.67 53.24
N ALA A 254 -2.40 -89.01 52.08
CA ALA A 254 -3.56 -89.24 51.22
C ALA A 254 -3.57 -90.66 50.59
N ILE A 255 -2.40 -91.23 50.31
CA ILE A 255 -2.26 -92.64 49.92
C ILE A 255 -2.01 -93.46 51.20
N THR A 256 -3.09 -93.94 51.81
CA THR A 256 -3.01 -94.89 52.94
C THR A 256 -3.01 -96.33 52.44
N ALA A 257 -2.46 -97.25 53.23
CA ALA A 257 -2.54 -98.68 52.93
C ALA A 257 -4.01 -99.16 52.78
N ALA A 258 -4.94 -98.58 53.53
CA ALA A 258 -6.37 -98.86 53.39
C ALA A 258 -6.90 -98.42 52.01
N ALA A 259 -6.52 -97.24 51.54
CA ALA A 259 -6.94 -96.72 50.23
C ALA A 259 -6.39 -97.54 49.05
N ILE A 260 -5.25 -98.22 49.21
CA ILE A 260 -4.72 -99.15 48.21
C ILE A 260 -5.44 -100.50 48.29
N ALA A 261 -5.73 -101.00 49.49
CA ALA A 261 -6.14 -102.38 49.69
C ALA A 261 -7.61 -102.68 49.40
N THR A 262 -8.52 -101.70 49.49
CA THR A 262 -9.98 -101.96 49.48
C THR A 262 -10.50 -102.60 48.18
N ASP A 263 -9.83 -102.43 47.04
CA ASP A 263 -10.22 -103.08 45.77
C ASP A 263 -9.05 -103.68 44.97
N ALA A 264 -7.79 -103.44 45.36
CA ALA A 264 -6.63 -103.98 44.65
C ALA A 264 -6.26 -105.41 45.08
N VAL A 265 -6.68 -105.82 46.29
CA VAL A 265 -6.45 -107.16 46.83
C VAL A 265 -7.81 -107.79 47.10
N ASP A 266 -8.40 -108.39 46.07
CA ASP A 266 -9.60 -109.18 46.23
C ASP A 266 -9.26 -110.43 47.06
N ALA A 267 -9.74 -110.46 48.30
CA ALA A 267 -9.52 -111.56 49.23
C ALA A 267 -10.03 -112.89 48.65
N ASP A 268 -11.06 -112.86 47.80
CA ASP A 268 -11.60 -114.05 47.15
C ASP A 268 -10.66 -114.58 46.06
N ALA A 269 -10.00 -113.70 45.32
CA ALA A 269 -8.98 -114.08 44.33
C ALA A 269 -7.75 -114.72 45.00
N LEU A 270 -7.28 -114.14 46.13
CA LEU A 270 -6.15 -114.69 46.88
C LEU A 270 -6.49 -116.06 47.48
N ALA A 271 -7.71 -116.22 47.99
CA ALA A 271 -8.19 -117.49 48.54
C ALA A 271 -8.33 -118.57 47.45
N ALA A 272 -8.78 -118.20 46.25
CA ALA A 272 -8.89 -119.12 45.12
C ALA A 272 -7.51 -119.62 44.64
N ASP A 273 -6.53 -118.72 44.53
CA ASP A 273 -5.17 -119.06 44.10
C ASP A 273 -4.46 -119.94 45.13
N ALA A 274 -4.58 -119.59 46.42
CA ALA A 274 -4.06 -120.42 47.51
C ALA A 274 -4.69 -121.82 47.54
N LEU A 275 -6.00 -121.94 47.29
CA LEU A 275 -6.68 -123.24 47.22
C LEU A 275 -6.22 -124.07 46.00
N ALA A 276 -5.95 -123.42 44.88
CA ALA A 276 -5.41 -124.08 43.69
C ALA A 276 -4.00 -124.63 43.93
N GLU A 277 -3.14 -123.84 44.58
CA GLU A 277 -1.78 -124.25 44.96
C GLU A 277 -1.79 -125.43 45.93
N ILE A 278 -2.61 -125.38 46.98
CA ILE A 278 -2.77 -126.49 47.95
C ILE A 278 -3.26 -127.77 47.25
N LYS A 279 -4.23 -127.67 46.34
CA LYS A 279 -4.72 -128.84 45.58
C LYS A 279 -3.66 -129.43 44.68
N ALA A 280 -2.82 -128.59 44.07
CA ALA A 280 -1.72 -129.06 43.23
C ALA A 280 -0.70 -129.86 44.05
N GLU A 281 -0.34 -129.39 45.25
CA GLU A 281 0.56 -130.14 46.14
C GLU A 281 -0.07 -131.45 46.65
N VAL A 282 -1.34 -131.43 47.06
CA VAL A 282 -2.04 -132.64 47.53
C VAL A 282 -2.13 -133.70 46.42
N ASN A 283 -2.31 -133.30 45.16
CA ASN A 283 -2.33 -134.23 44.04
C ASN A 283 -0.92 -134.74 43.64
N ALA A 284 0.14 -134.09 44.08
CA ALA A 284 1.52 -134.47 43.83
C ALA A 284 2.11 -135.39 44.92
N ALA A 285 1.43 -135.53 46.07
CA ALA A 285 1.81 -136.37 47.22
C ALA A 285 1.10 -137.74 47.20
#